data_AF-X1RDI0-F1
#
_entry.id   AF-X1RDI0-F1
#
_cell.length_a   1.000
_cell.length_b   1.000
_cell.length_c   1.000
_cell.angle_alpha   90.00
_cell.angle_beta   90.00
_cell.angle_gamma   90.00
#
_symmetry.space_group_name_H-M   'P 1'
#
loop_
_entity.id
_entity.type
_entity.pdbx_description
1 polymer ?
#
loop_
_entity_poly.entity_id
_entity_poly.type
_entity_poly.pdbx_seq_one_letter_code
_entity_poly.pdbx_strand_id
1 'polypeptide(L)' 'MTMYTKTVLDNGLRVITSTMPHSRSVCLAILVGAGSCYESEEEAGISHFAEHLFFKGTQRRPTSKEITQDIEGVGGIINA' A
#
# COMPACT_ATOMS: atom_id res chain seq x y z
N MET A 1 15.86 13.96 15.42
CA MET A 1 15.10 14.11 14.15
C MET A 1 15.50 12.98 13.24
N THR A 2 14.57 12.11 12.88
CA THR A 2 14.84 11.06 11.90
C THR A 2 15.01 11.73 10.54
N MET A 3 16.21 11.63 9.95
CA MET A 3 16.46 12.13 8.61
C MET A 3 15.78 11.19 7.62
N TYR A 4 14.85 11.73 6.83
CA TYR A 4 14.25 11.02 5.71
C TYR A 4 14.81 11.59 4.40
N THR A 5 14.90 10.74 3.38
CA THR A 5 15.23 11.14 2.02
C THR A 5 13.93 11.17 1.20
N LYS A 6 13.73 12.24 0.44
CA LYS A 6 12.64 12.34 -0.53
C LYS A 6 13.21 12.23 -1.94
N THR A 7 12.71 11.26 -2.70
CA THR A 7 12.98 11.10 -4.12
C THR A 7 11.69 11.32 -4.90
N VAL A 8 11.76 12.07 -6.00
CA VAL A 8 10.66 12.20 -6.96
C VAL A 8 11.08 11.49 -8.23
N LEU A 9 10.32 10.48 -8.66
CA LEU A 9 10.57 9.74 -9.89
C LEU A 9 10.11 10.55 -11.12
N ASP A 10 10.57 10.17 -12.30
CA ASP A 10 10.22 10.84 -13.57
C ASP A 10 8.71 10.87 -13.85
N ASN A 11 7.97 9.89 -13.33
CA ASN A 11 6.50 9.83 -13.42
C ASN A 11 5.77 10.65 -12.33
N GLY A 12 6.50 11.42 -11.52
CA GLY A 12 5.96 12.24 -10.43
C GLY A 12 5.71 11.50 -9.11
N LEU A 13 5.94 10.18 -9.03
CA LEU A 13 5.76 9.44 -7.78
C LEU A 13 6.77 9.93 -6.73
N ARG A 14 6.25 10.23 -5.53
CA ARG A 14 7.06 10.66 -4.39
C ARG A 14 7.38 9.45 -3.51
N VAL A 15 8.66 9.20 -3.28
CA VAL A 15 9.16 8.12 -2.44
C VAL A 15 9.88 8.73 -1.24
N ILE A 16 9.41 8.41 -0.04
CA ILE A 16 10.02 8.82 1.22
C ILE A 16 10.69 7.60 1.85
N THR A 17 11.98 7.69 2.12
CA THR A 17 12.75 6.61 2.75
C THR A 17 13.42 7.10 4.03
N SER A 18 13.52 6.20 5.01
CA SER A 18 14.23 6.45 6.26
C SER A 18 14.94 5.16 6.66
N THR A 19 16.27 5.15 6.59
CA THR A 19 17.06 3.97 6.96
C THR A 19 17.20 3.89 8.47
N MET A 20 16.90 2.71 9.03
CA MET A 20 17.04 2.42 10.45
C MET A 20 17.99 1.22 10.63
N PRO A 21 19.31 1.43 10.81
CA PRO A 21 20.30 0.35 10.84
C PRO A 21 20.06 -0.72 11.92
N HIS A 22 19.36 -0.36 12.99
CA HIS A 22 19.04 -1.25 14.10
C HIS A 22 17.70 -2.00 13.90
N SER A 23 16.91 -1.67 12.88
CA SER A 23 15.66 -2.36 12.59
C SER A 23 15.94 -3.66 11.82
N ARG A 24 15.30 -4.75 12.25
CA ARG A 24 15.32 -6.04 11.56
C ARG A 24 14.09 -6.27 10.68
N SER A 25 13.17 -5.30 10.65
CA SER A 25 11.97 -5.30 9.83
C SER A 25 11.93 -4.05 8.93
N VAL A 26 11.11 -4.13 7.89
CA VAL A 26 10.79 -3.03 7.00
C VAL A 26 9.29 -2.75 7.07
N CYS A 27 8.91 -1.48 6.95
CA CYS A 27 7.53 -1.05 6.79
C CYS A 27 7.41 -0.32 5.44
N LEU A 28 6.34 -0.60 4.71
CA LEU A 28 6.02 0.04 3.45
C LEU A 28 4.57 0.52 3.51
N ALA A 29 4.34 1.76 3.09
CA ALA A 29 3.01 2.32 2.94
C ALA A 29 2.89 2.94 1.54
N ILE A 30 1.76 2.68 0.88
CA ILE A 30 1.39 3.31 -0.38
C ILE A 30 0.19 4.21 -0.10
N LEU A 31 0.33 5.50 -0.36
CA LEU A 31 -0.70 6.50 -0.06
C LEU A 31 -1.24 7.04 -1.39
N VAL A 32 -2.55 6.98 -1.57
CA VAL A 32 -3.24 7.51 -2.75
C VAL A 32 -4.02 8.74 -2.32
N GLY A 33 -3.91 9.83 -3.09
CA GLY A 33 -4.64 11.08 -2.85
C GLY A 33 -6.12 11.03 -3.26
N ALA A 34 -6.79 9.90 -3.01
CA ALA A 34 -8.18 9.63 -3.34
C ALA A 34 -8.84 8.87 -2.19
N GLY A 35 -10.18 8.82 -2.17
CA GLY A 35 -10.95 8.16 -1.13
C GLY A 35 -12.41 8.62 -1.13
N SER A 36 -13.16 8.21 -0.10
CA SER A 36 -14.60 8.45 -0.03
C SER A 36 -15.03 9.92 -0.04
N CYS A 37 -14.12 10.85 0.29
CA CYS A 37 -14.38 12.29 0.17
C CYS A 37 -14.59 12.77 -1.27
N TYR A 38 -14.24 11.97 -2.27
CA TYR A 38 -14.47 12.24 -3.68
C TYR A 38 -15.66 11.47 -4.26
N GLU A 39 -16.37 10.68 -3.45
CA GLU A 39 -17.54 9.92 -3.91
C GLU A 39 -18.78 10.81 -4.02
N SER A 40 -19.60 10.55 -5.04
CA SER A 40 -20.98 11.01 -5.06
C SER A 40 -21.87 10.14 -4.16
N GLU A 41 -23.10 10.58 -3.88
CA GLU A 41 -24.05 9.78 -3.10
C GLU A 41 -24.40 8.45 -3.81
N GLU A 42 -24.45 8.43 -5.14
CA GLU A 42 -24.73 7.22 -5.93
C GLU A 42 -23.58 6.21 -5.89
N GLU A 43 -22.38 6.67 -5.57
CA GLU A 43 -21.12 5.90 -5.56
C GLU A 43 -20.63 5.60 -4.13
N ALA A 44 -21.43 5.90 -3.12
CA ALA A 44 -21.04 5.78 -1.73
C ALA A 44 -20.52 4.37 -1.40
N GLY A 45 -19.29 4.29 -0.90
CA GLY A 45 -18.61 3.07 -0.52
C GLY A 45 -17.73 2.45 -1.60
N ILE A 46 -17.68 2.99 -2.83
CA ILE A 46 -16.83 2.44 -3.91
C ILE A 46 -15.34 2.46 -3.55
N SER A 47 -14.82 3.48 -2.89
CA SER A 47 -13.41 3.56 -2.49
C SER A 47 -13.04 2.46 -1.51
N HIS A 48 -13.88 2.25 -0.50
CA HIS A 48 -13.69 1.15 0.46
C HIS A 48 -13.87 -0.20 -0.21
N PHE A 49 -14.83 -0.35 -1.12
CA PHE A 49 -14.99 -1.58 -1.89
C PHE A 49 -13.75 -1.87 -2.76
N ALA A 50 -13.22 -0.87 -3.45
CA ALA A 50 -12.02 -0.96 -4.26
C ALA A 50 -10.79 -1.34 -3.42
N GLU A 51 -10.65 -0.76 -2.22
CA GLU A 51 -9.61 -1.11 -1.25
C GLU A 51 -9.59 -2.62 -0.96
N HIS A 52 -10.75 -3.23 -0.67
CA HIS A 52 -10.85 -4.69 -0.48
C HIS A 52 -10.50 -5.48 -1.73
N LEU A 53 -10.88 -4.99 -2.92
CA LEU A 53 -10.61 -5.66 -4.19
C LEU A 53 -9.12 -5.71 -4.53
N PHE A 54 -8.31 -4.74 -4.07
CA PHE A 54 -6.85 -4.77 -4.29
C PHE A 54 -6.17 -5.98 -3.66
N PHE A 55 -6.80 -6.60 -2.64
CA PHE A 55 -6.32 -7.83 -2.01
C PHE A 55 -6.85 -9.11 -2.67
N LYS A 56 -7.70 -9.02 -3.71
CA LYS A 56 -8.35 -10.21 -4.30
C LYS A 56 -7.58 -10.88 -5.43
N GLY A 57 -6.64 -10.18 -6.06
CA GLY A 57 -5.78 -10.75 -7.09
C GLY A 57 -5.25 -9.70 -8.06
N THR A 58 -4.15 -10.00 -8.72
CA THR A 58 -3.53 -9.19 -9.78
C THR A 58 -3.03 -10.11 -10.90
N GLN A 59 -2.63 -9.57 -12.05
CA GLN A 59 -2.09 -10.38 -13.15
C GLN A 59 -0.86 -11.23 -12.75
N ARG A 60 -0.05 -10.76 -11.80
CA ARG A 60 1.17 -11.47 -11.33
C ARG A 60 0.92 -12.33 -10.08
N ARG A 61 -0.17 -12.09 -9.36
CA ARG A 61 -0.61 -12.82 -8.17
C ARG A 61 -2.12 -13.04 -8.28
N PRO A 62 -2.58 -14.02 -9.06
CA PRO A 62 -3.98 -14.11 -9.46
C PRO A 62 -4.95 -14.34 -8.31
N THR A 63 -4.50 -14.87 -7.18
CA THR A 63 -5.36 -15.16 -6.02
C THR A 63 -5.04 -14.30 -4.80
N SER A 64 -6.03 -14.12 -3.93
CA SER A 64 -5.84 -13.40 -2.65
C SER A 64 -4.79 -14.08 -1.77
N LYS A 65 -4.75 -15.42 -1.79
CA LYS A 65 -3.78 -16.21 -1.04
C LYS A 65 -2.34 -15.91 -1.47
N GLU A 66 -2.09 -15.75 -2.78
CA GLU A 66 -0.75 -15.40 -3.26
C GLU A 66 -0.30 -14.01 -2.79
N ILE A 67 -1.24 -13.06 -2.69
CA ILE A 67 -0.95 -11.72 -2.17
C ILE A 67 -0.59 -11.80 -0.68
N THR A 68 -1.39 -12.49 0.13
CA THR A 68 -1.16 -12.54 1.58
C THR A 68 0.04 -13.40 1.95
N GLN A 69 0.27 -14.53 1.26
CA GLN A 69 1.35 -15.47 1.58
C GLN A 69 2.75 -14.84 1.41
N ASP A 70 2.94 -13.91 0.47
CA ASP A 70 4.21 -13.20 0.29
C ASP A 70 4.62 -12.37 1.51
N ILE A 71 3.67 -11.98 2.37
CA ILE A 71 3.92 -11.14 3.55
C ILE A 71 3.70 -11.94 4.83
N GLU A 72 2.54 -12.56 5.01
CA GLU A 72 2.20 -13.33 6.21
C GLU A 72 3.02 -14.62 6.30
N GLY A 73 3.41 -15.21 5.17
CA GLY A 73 4.23 -16.42 5.12
C GLY A 73 5.65 -16.24 5.69
N VAL A 74 6.11 -14.99 5.84
CA VAL A 74 7.39 -14.64 6.49
C VAL A 74 7.19 -13.95 7.85
N GLY A 75 5.98 -14.01 8.41
CA GLY A 75 5.63 -13.40 9.70
C GLY A 75 5.35 -11.90 9.65
N GLY A 76 5.14 -11.34 8.45
CA GLY A 76 4.72 -9.96 8.25
C GLY A 76 3.21 -9.78 8.46
N ILE A 77 2.78 -8.53 8.44
CA ILE A 77 1.36 -8.13 8.54
C ILE A 77 1.08 -7.15 7.39
N ILE A 78 -0.07 -7.29 6.74
CA ILE A 78 -0.54 -6.37 5.70
C ILE A 78 -1.95 -5.88 6.04
N ASN A 79 -2.22 -4.61 5.77
CA ASN A 79 -3.54 -4.00 5.84
C ASN A 79 -3.63 -2.79 4.88
N ALA A 80 -4.81 -2.19 4.77
CA ALA A 80 -5.04 -0.90 4.15
C ALA A 80 -5.86 0.02 5.07
#